data_AF-A0A6H1A3P2-F1
#
_entry.id   AF-A0A6H1A3P2-F1
#
_cell.length_a   1.000
_cell.length_b   1.000
_cell.length_c   1.000
_cell.angle_alpha   90.00
_cell.angle_beta   90.00
_cell.angle_gamma   90.00
#
_symmetry.space_group_name_H-M   'P 1'
#
loop_
_entity.id
_entity.type
_entity.pdbx_description
1 polymer ?
#
loop_
_entity_poly.entity_id
_entity_poly.type
_entity_poly.pdbx_seq_one_letter_code
_entity_poly.pdbx_strand_id
1 'polypeptide(L)'
;MKAVVALLLALLLPLAGCSQSREDVRDDYCAQVKEDGPDLIRISDEAGAEAFEQMLPTLEGLAEKSPQDLQDEWQVYLNALRGWRDALEKSGVEASDLAGGMPEDLGREDKRRIRGAATVLRSQQVSAASSGIEQHALDVCGTALL
;
A
#
# COMPACT_ATOMS: atom_id res chain seq x y z
N MET A 1 -1.20 9.58 71.64
CA MET A 1 -1.92 9.25 70.39
C MET A 1 -2.02 10.49 69.52
N LYS A 2 -1.15 10.67 68.53
CA LYS A 2 -1.37 11.56 67.37
C LYS A 2 -0.66 10.94 66.17
N ALA A 3 -1.47 10.58 65.18
CA ALA A 3 -1.06 10.01 63.91
C ALA A 3 -0.34 11.05 63.05
N VAL A 4 0.65 10.61 62.28
CA VAL A 4 1.07 11.29 61.05
C VAL A 4 1.25 10.20 59.99
N VAL A 5 0.19 10.00 59.22
CA VAL A 5 0.20 9.21 57.99
C VAL A 5 0.85 10.09 56.92
N ALA A 6 2.07 9.73 56.51
CA ALA A 6 2.76 10.41 55.42
C ALA A 6 2.14 9.97 54.09
N LEU A 7 1.35 10.87 53.51
CA LEU A 7 0.66 10.74 52.24
C LEU A 7 1.68 10.84 51.09
N LEU A 8 2.18 9.70 50.61
CA LEU A 8 2.90 9.57 49.34
C LEU A 8 1.88 9.61 48.20
N LEU A 9 1.51 10.81 47.77
CA LEU A 9 0.62 10.99 46.62
C LEU A 9 1.01 12.27 45.88
N ALA A 10 1.80 12.14 44.81
CA ALA A 10 1.67 12.98 43.61
C ALA A 10 2.65 12.58 42.51
N LEU A 11 2.13 12.62 41.29
CA LEU A 11 2.83 12.69 39.99
C LEU A 11 3.29 11.36 39.36
N LEU A 12 2.34 10.44 39.17
CA LEU A 12 2.28 9.66 37.93
C LEU A 12 1.38 10.45 36.95
N LEU A 13 1.93 11.48 36.32
CA LEU A 13 1.32 12.03 35.11
C LEU A 13 1.53 10.97 34.02
N PRO A 14 0.48 10.36 33.43
CA PRO A 14 0.68 9.68 32.17
C PRO A 14 1.10 10.77 31.18
N LEU A 15 2.27 10.61 30.59
CA LEU A 15 2.61 11.31 29.36
C LEU A 15 1.52 10.91 28.35
N ALA A 16 0.50 11.75 28.22
CA ALA A 16 -0.41 11.74 27.09
C ALA A 16 0.42 12.20 25.89
N GLY A 17 1.33 11.33 25.43
CA GLY A 17 1.80 11.37 24.06
C GLY A 17 0.56 11.28 23.19
N CYS A 18 0.49 12.12 22.17
CA CYS A 18 -0.60 12.17 21.21
C CYS A 18 -0.73 10.81 20.51
N SER A 19 -1.36 9.84 21.16
CA SER A 19 -1.75 8.59 20.53
C SER A 19 -3.01 8.91 19.74
N GLN A 20 -2.85 9.04 18.43
CA GLN A 20 -3.97 9.15 17.50
C GLN A 20 -4.94 8.00 17.78
N SER A 21 -6.22 8.29 17.91
CA SER A 21 -7.21 7.23 18.14
C SER A 21 -7.34 6.37 16.87
N ARG A 22 -7.86 5.14 17.00
CA ARG A 22 -8.14 4.30 15.82
C ARG A 22 -9.13 4.96 14.85
N GLU A 23 -10.04 5.76 15.39
CA GLU A 23 -10.99 6.55 14.61
C GLU A 23 -10.28 7.65 13.82
N ASP A 24 -9.39 8.41 14.47
CA ASP A 24 -8.61 9.44 13.78
C ASP A 24 -7.73 8.85 12.65
N VAL A 25 -7.09 7.69 12.88
CA VAL A 25 -6.29 7.00 11.84
C VAL A 25 -7.15 6.61 10.65
N ARG A 26 -8.33 6.02 10.91
CA ARG A 26 -9.29 5.64 9.87
C ARG A 26 -9.77 6.88 9.09
N ASP A 27 -10.08 7.96 9.79
CA ASP A 27 -10.62 9.17 9.17
C ASP A 27 -9.55 9.83 8.28
N ASP A 28 -8.30 9.89 8.72
CA ASP A 28 -7.16 10.38 7.91
C ASP A 28 -6.92 9.49 6.67
N TYR A 29 -6.97 8.18 6.83
CA TYR A 29 -6.86 7.24 5.72
C TYR A 29 -7.98 7.45 4.70
N CYS A 30 -9.23 7.51 5.16
CA CYS A 30 -10.38 7.69 4.28
C CYS A 30 -10.42 9.07 3.62
N ALA A 31 -9.86 10.11 4.26
CA ALA A 31 -9.66 11.41 3.62
C ALA A 31 -8.68 11.29 2.45
N GLN A 32 -7.54 10.60 2.65
CA GLN A 32 -6.56 10.38 1.59
C GLN A 32 -7.11 9.51 0.44
N VAL A 33 -7.84 8.44 0.76
CA VAL A 33 -8.50 7.59 -0.26
C VAL A 33 -9.43 8.42 -1.16
N LYS A 34 -10.18 9.36 -0.60
CA LYS A 34 -11.07 10.25 -1.36
C LYS A 34 -10.33 11.27 -2.21
N GLU A 35 -9.17 11.72 -1.75
CA GLU A 35 -8.32 12.64 -2.48
C GLU A 35 -7.64 11.95 -3.66
N ASP A 36 -7.02 10.79 -3.42
CA ASP A 36 -6.15 10.13 -4.39
C ASP A 36 -6.90 9.17 -5.34
N GLY A 37 -8.01 8.56 -4.89
CA GLY A 37 -8.74 7.54 -5.64
C GLY A 37 -9.11 7.93 -7.07
N PRO A 38 -9.67 9.13 -7.32
CA PRO A 38 -9.99 9.55 -8.68
C PRO A 38 -8.77 9.58 -9.63
N ASP A 39 -7.60 10.00 -9.13
CA ASP A 39 -6.38 10.04 -9.92
C ASP A 39 -5.78 8.65 -10.12
N LEU A 40 -5.85 7.77 -9.13
CA LEU A 40 -5.43 6.37 -9.28
C LEU A 40 -6.27 5.64 -10.34
N ILE A 41 -7.59 5.78 -10.29
CA ILE A 41 -8.50 5.21 -11.30
C ILE A 41 -8.16 5.76 -12.69
N ARG A 42 -8.00 7.08 -12.81
CA ARG A 42 -7.64 7.73 -14.08
C ARG A 42 -6.30 7.21 -14.62
N ILE A 43 -5.26 7.10 -13.78
CA ILE A 43 -3.95 6.59 -14.20
C ILE A 43 -4.08 5.13 -14.64
N SER A 44 -4.83 4.29 -13.90
CA SER A 44 -5.09 2.89 -14.25
C SER A 44 -5.74 2.75 -15.64
N ASP A 45 -6.70 3.62 -15.96
CA ASP A 45 -7.42 3.63 -17.23
C ASP A 45 -6.57 4.19 -18.41
N GLU A 46 -5.73 5.19 -18.16
CA GLU A 46 -5.07 5.98 -19.21
C GLU A 46 -3.61 5.56 -19.49
N ALA A 47 -2.85 5.17 -18.47
CA ALA A 47 -1.38 5.05 -18.56
C ALA A 47 -0.87 3.67 -19.02
N GLY A 48 -1.77 2.72 -19.28
CA GLY A 48 -1.42 1.43 -19.87
C GLY A 48 -0.37 0.66 -19.06
N ALA A 49 0.70 0.19 -19.71
CA ALA A 49 1.73 -0.63 -19.06
C ALA A 49 2.52 0.12 -17.97
N GLU A 50 2.57 1.46 -18.03
CA GLU A 50 3.32 2.32 -17.10
C GLU A 50 2.48 2.80 -15.91
N ALA A 51 1.18 2.51 -15.91
CA ALA A 51 0.25 2.99 -14.89
C ALA A 51 0.72 2.67 -13.46
N PHE A 52 1.25 1.46 -13.25
CA PHE A 52 1.67 1.04 -11.92
C PHE A 52 2.84 1.86 -11.37
N GLU A 53 3.78 2.31 -12.21
CA GLU A 53 4.94 3.10 -11.77
C GLU A 53 4.50 4.48 -11.30
N GLN A 54 3.52 5.05 -12.00
CA GLN A 54 2.93 6.34 -11.66
C GLN A 54 2.08 6.26 -10.38
N MET A 55 1.35 5.15 -10.17
CA MET A 55 0.51 4.94 -9.00
C MET A 55 1.28 4.55 -7.74
N LEU A 56 2.42 3.85 -7.88
CA LEU A 56 3.11 3.22 -6.75
C LEU A 56 3.41 4.20 -5.59
N PRO A 57 3.94 5.42 -5.82
CA PRO A 57 4.19 6.37 -4.71
C PRO A 57 2.92 6.71 -3.91
N THR A 58 1.79 6.91 -4.59
CA THR A 58 0.50 7.22 -3.97
C THR A 58 -0.03 6.01 -3.17
N LEU A 59 0.06 4.81 -3.74
CA LEU A 59 -0.32 3.57 -3.06
C LEU A 59 0.53 3.31 -1.81
N GLU A 60 1.82 3.64 -1.85
CA GLU A 60 2.71 3.55 -0.69
C GLU A 60 2.29 4.51 0.42
N GLY A 61 1.94 5.77 0.08
CA GLY A 61 1.44 6.75 1.04
C GLY A 61 0.11 6.36 1.68
N LEU A 62 -0.79 5.74 0.91
CA LEU A 62 -2.05 5.19 1.42
C LEU A 62 -1.81 4.03 2.39
N ALA A 63 -0.91 3.11 2.06
CA ALA A 63 -0.56 2.00 2.94
C ALA A 63 0.03 2.46 4.28
N GLU A 64 0.89 3.49 4.27
CA GLU A 64 1.46 4.06 5.51
C GLU A 64 0.39 4.65 6.44
N LYS A 65 -0.67 5.22 5.87
CA LYS A 65 -1.82 5.76 6.62
C LYS A 65 -2.86 4.71 6.98
N SER A 66 -2.79 3.52 6.39
CA SER A 66 -3.85 2.52 6.50
C SER A 66 -4.04 2.00 7.93
N PRO A 67 -5.28 1.71 8.33
CA PRO A 67 -5.56 1.15 9.64
C PRO A 67 -4.95 -0.25 9.77
N GLN A 68 -4.67 -0.68 11.01
CA GLN A 68 -3.89 -1.89 11.30
C GLN A 68 -4.49 -3.17 10.69
N ASP A 69 -5.81 -3.22 10.57
CA ASP A 69 -6.56 -4.34 10.00
C ASP A 69 -6.48 -4.44 8.47
N LEU A 70 -5.89 -3.45 7.79
CA LEU A 70 -5.67 -3.45 6.34
C LEU A 70 -4.19 -3.57 5.94
N GLN A 71 -3.28 -3.57 6.92
CA GLN A 71 -1.84 -3.54 6.69
C GLN A 71 -1.33 -4.81 6.01
N ASP A 72 -1.92 -5.97 6.30
CA ASP A 72 -1.51 -7.25 5.70
C ASP A 72 -1.82 -7.27 4.19
N GLU A 73 -3.01 -6.81 3.79
CA GLU A 73 -3.40 -6.66 2.39
C GLU A 73 -2.49 -5.67 1.67
N TRP A 74 -2.27 -4.49 2.26
CA TRP A 74 -1.36 -3.48 1.70
C TRP A 74 0.06 -4.02 1.52
N GLN A 75 0.56 -4.76 2.50
CA GLN A 75 1.89 -5.37 2.42
C GLN A 75 1.98 -6.38 1.26
N VAL A 76 0.99 -7.26 1.12
CA VAL A 76 0.94 -8.23 0.02
C VAL A 76 0.91 -7.53 -1.33
N TYR A 77 0.03 -6.54 -1.48
CA TYR A 77 -0.15 -5.83 -2.74
C TYR A 77 1.10 -5.03 -3.14
N LEU A 78 1.64 -4.22 -2.22
CA LEU A 78 2.83 -3.41 -2.48
C LEU A 78 4.08 -4.26 -2.70
N ASN A 79 4.25 -5.37 -1.99
CA ASN A 79 5.40 -6.25 -2.23
C ASN A 79 5.40 -6.82 -3.64
N ALA A 80 4.23 -7.14 -4.20
CA ALA A 80 4.11 -7.61 -5.57
C ALA A 80 4.45 -6.51 -6.57
N LEU A 81 3.95 -5.28 -6.37
CA LEU A 81 4.24 -4.13 -7.23
C LEU A 81 5.73 -3.74 -7.19
N ARG A 82 6.33 -3.65 -6.00
CA ARG A 82 7.76 -3.39 -5.83
C ARG A 82 8.60 -4.50 -6.46
N GLY A 83 8.21 -5.77 -6.27
CA GLY A 83 8.88 -6.92 -6.89
C GLY A 83 8.84 -6.89 -8.42
N TRP A 84 7.74 -6.38 -8.99
CA TRP A 84 7.62 -6.13 -10.42
C TRP A 84 8.54 -5.00 -10.90
N ARG A 85 8.48 -3.82 -10.26
CA ARG A 85 9.40 -2.70 -10.53
C ARG A 85 10.87 -3.13 -10.49
N ASP A 86 11.27 -3.79 -9.40
CA ASP A 86 12.63 -4.28 -9.20
C ASP A 86 13.06 -5.28 -10.29
N ALA A 87 12.13 -6.09 -10.82
CA ALA A 87 12.43 -7.04 -11.89
C ALA A 87 12.70 -6.33 -13.22
N LEU A 88 11.97 -5.26 -13.51
CA LEU A 88 12.15 -4.40 -14.68
C LEU A 88 13.48 -3.63 -14.59
N GLU A 89 13.69 -2.90 -13.49
CA GLU A 89 14.92 -2.12 -13.24
C GLU A 89 16.18 -2.97 -13.35
N LYS A 90 16.21 -4.16 -12.72
CA LYS A 90 17.37 -5.07 -12.76
C LYS A 90 17.61 -5.66 -14.14
N SER A 91 16.61 -5.65 -15.00
CA SER A 91 16.69 -6.15 -16.37
C SER A 91 16.96 -5.04 -17.38
N GLY A 92 16.91 -3.77 -16.97
CA GLY A 92 17.03 -2.61 -17.86
C GLY A 92 15.92 -2.54 -18.90
N VAL A 93 14.71 -2.96 -18.54
CA VAL A 93 13.54 -3.01 -19.41
C VAL A 93 12.46 -2.13 -18.83
N GLU A 94 11.86 -1.27 -19.64
CA GLU A 94 10.72 -0.46 -19.23
C GLU A 94 9.41 -1.26 -19.41
N ALA A 95 8.36 -0.90 -18.66
CA ALA A 95 7.10 -1.62 -18.75
C ALA A 95 6.47 -1.52 -20.16
N SER A 96 6.63 -0.39 -20.84
CA SER A 96 6.15 -0.15 -22.21
C SER A 96 6.85 -1.04 -23.25
N ASP A 97 8.11 -1.43 -23.03
CA ASP A 97 8.82 -2.37 -23.91
C ASP A 97 8.17 -3.76 -23.95
N LEU A 98 7.40 -4.11 -22.92
CA LEU A 98 6.72 -5.41 -22.82
C LEU A 98 5.36 -5.45 -23.52
N ALA A 99 4.83 -4.30 -23.98
CA ALA A 99 3.53 -4.25 -24.67
C ALA A 99 3.51 -5.09 -25.95
N GLY A 100 4.64 -5.19 -26.65
CA GLY A 100 4.85 -6.06 -27.82
C GLY A 100 5.24 -7.50 -27.49
N GLY A 101 5.30 -7.86 -26.21
CA GLY A 101 5.85 -9.11 -25.71
C GLY A 101 7.28 -8.98 -25.19
N MET A 102 7.87 -10.10 -24.80
CA MET A 102 9.21 -10.14 -24.20
C MET A 102 10.30 -9.86 -25.27
N PRO A 103 11.22 -8.90 -25.07
CA PRO A 103 12.30 -8.62 -26.02
C PRO A 103 13.16 -9.85 -26.34
N GLU A 104 13.50 -10.04 -27.62
CA GLU A 104 14.18 -11.25 -28.09
C GLU A 104 15.64 -11.34 -27.65
N ASP A 105 16.33 -10.21 -27.60
CA ASP A 105 17.73 -10.05 -27.20
C ASP A 105 17.94 -10.11 -25.68
N LEU A 106 16.87 -9.91 -24.89
CA LEU A 106 16.94 -9.99 -23.44
C LEU A 106 17.44 -11.37 -22.95
N GLY A 107 18.36 -11.33 -21.99
CA GLY A 107 19.01 -12.50 -21.43
C GLY A 107 18.02 -13.51 -20.84
N ARG A 108 18.37 -14.81 -20.88
CA ARG A 108 17.48 -15.86 -20.34
C ARG A 108 17.16 -15.67 -18.86
N GLU A 109 18.09 -15.10 -18.09
CA GLU A 109 17.90 -14.84 -16.67
C GLU A 109 16.91 -13.72 -16.42
N ASP A 110 17.08 -12.60 -17.10
CA ASP A 110 16.18 -11.44 -17.01
C ASP A 110 14.77 -11.80 -17.45
N LYS A 111 14.64 -12.54 -18.56
CA LYS A 111 13.36 -13.13 -19.00
C LYS A 111 12.70 -14.01 -17.92
N ARG A 112 13.48 -14.75 -17.12
CA ARG A 112 12.91 -15.54 -16.00
C ARG A 112 12.50 -14.64 -14.85
N ARG A 113 13.30 -13.61 -14.52
CA ARG A 113 13.01 -12.65 -13.45
C ARG A 113 11.70 -11.92 -13.70
N ILE A 114 11.55 -11.33 -14.89
CA ILE A 114 10.33 -10.62 -15.30
C ILE A 114 9.13 -11.55 -15.26
N ARG A 115 9.21 -12.76 -15.85
CA ARG A 115 8.09 -13.72 -15.81
C ARG A 115 7.73 -14.15 -14.38
N GLY A 116 8.72 -14.35 -13.52
CA GLY A 116 8.50 -14.71 -12.12
C GLY A 116 7.71 -13.62 -11.39
N ALA A 117 8.15 -12.36 -11.51
CA ALA A 117 7.46 -11.22 -10.93
C ALA A 117 6.03 -11.05 -11.49
N ALA A 118 5.86 -11.18 -12.81
CA ALA A 118 4.54 -11.15 -13.44
C ALA A 118 3.61 -12.28 -12.97
N THR A 119 4.15 -13.45 -12.62
CA THR A 119 3.36 -14.55 -12.03
C THR A 119 2.91 -14.23 -10.61
N VAL A 120 3.77 -13.62 -9.78
CA VAL A 120 3.41 -13.18 -8.43
C VAL A 120 2.34 -12.10 -8.49
N LEU A 121 2.49 -11.11 -9.36
CA LEU A 121 1.54 -10.01 -9.52
C LEU A 121 0.13 -10.51 -9.90
N ARG A 122 0.05 -11.58 -10.72
CA ARG A 122 -1.22 -12.21 -11.14
C ARG A 122 -1.70 -13.32 -10.20
N SER A 123 -1.07 -13.47 -9.03
CA SER A 123 -1.45 -14.53 -8.10
C SER A 123 -2.79 -14.23 -7.42
N GLN A 124 -3.50 -15.29 -7.02
CA GLN A 124 -4.75 -15.17 -6.26
C GLN A 124 -4.58 -14.40 -4.94
N GLN A 125 -3.40 -14.50 -4.32
CA GLN A 125 -3.12 -13.79 -3.07
C GLN A 125 -3.07 -12.27 -3.28
N VAL A 126 -2.40 -11.81 -4.34
CA VAL A 126 -2.34 -10.39 -4.69
C VAL A 126 -3.71 -9.86 -5.10
N SER A 127 -4.46 -10.64 -5.90
CA SER A 127 -5.84 -10.28 -6.26
C SER A 127 -6.76 -10.19 -5.04
N ALA A 128 -6.63 -11.10 -4.07
CA ALA A 128 -7.42 -11.05 -2.85
C ALA A 128 -7.07 -9.83 -1.99
N ALA A 129 -5.78 -9.51 -1.88
CA ALA A 129 -5.31 -8.34 -1.15
C ALA A 129 -5.83 -7.03 -1.78
N SER A 130 -5.69 -6.86 -3.10
CA SER A 130 -6.22 -5.67 -3.79
C SER A 130 -7.74 -5.56 -3.66
N SER A 131 -8.47 -6.68 -3.74
CA SER A 131 -9.91 -6.68 -3.50
C SER A 131 -10.26 -6.32 -2.05
N GLY A 132 -9.49 -6.76 -1.05
CA GLY A 132 -9.71 -6.37 0.34
C GLY A 132 -9.54 -4.87 0.57
N ILE A 133 -8.51 -4.28 -0.03
CA ILE A 133 -8.26 -2.83 -0.03
C ILE A 133 -9.44 -2.08 -0.66
N GLU A 134 -9.88 -2.50 -1.85
CA GLU A 134 -10.98 -1.87 -2.56
C GLU A 134 -12.31 -1.99 -1.79
N GLN A 135 -12.60 -3.17 -1.23
CA GLN A 135 -13.82 -3.34 -0.42
C GLN A 135 -13.80 -2.47 0.83
N HIS A 136 -12.65 -2.32 1.51
CA HIS A 136 -12.56 -1.39 2.62
C HIS A 136 -12.79 0.07 2.17
N ALA A 137 -12.23 0.47 1.02
CA ALA A 137 -12.47 1.81 0.47
C ALA A 137 -13.97 2.06 0.22
N LEU A 138 -14.67 1.09 -0.36
CA LEU A 138 -16.11 1.17 -0.62
C LEU A 138 -16.95 1.16 0.66
N ASP A 139 -16.74 0.18 1.53
CA ASP A 139 -17.61 -0.08 2.68
C ASP A 139 -17.37 0.89 3.85
N VAL A 140 -16.12 1.34 4.04
CA VAL A 140 -15.71 2.19 5.17
C VAL A 140 -15.51 3.63 4.74
N CYS A 141 -14.80 3.86 3.63
CA CYS A 141 -14.51 5.22 3.17
C CYS A 141 -15.61 5.78 2.26
N GLY A 142 -16.43 4.93 1.63
CA GLY A 142 -17.56 5.33 0.79
C GLY A 142 -17.17 5.75 -0.63
N THR A 143 -16.01 5.32 -1.14
CA THR A 143 -15.53 5.64 -2.49
C THR A 143 -14.66 4.53 -3.05
N ALA A 144 -14.64 4.39 -4.38
CA ALA A 144 -13.70 3.48 -5.05
C ALA A 144 -12.26 4.01 -4.97
N LEU A 145 -11.30 3.09 -5.00
CA LEU A 145 -9.87 3.39 -4.98
C LEU A 145 -9.11 2.78 -6.18
N LEU A 146 -9.45 1.55 -6.58
CA LEU A 146 -8.74 0.74 -7.59
C LEU A 146 -9.64 0.24 -8.72
#